data_AF-A0A131XM97-F1
#
_entry.id   AF-A0A131XM97-F1
#
_cell.length_a   1.000
_cell.length_b   1.000
_cell.length_c   1.000
_cell.angle_alpha   90.00
_cell.angle_beta   90.00
_cell.angle_gamma   90.00
#
_symmetry.space_group_name_H-M   'P 1'
#
loop_
_entity.id
_entity.type
_entity.pdbx_description
1 polymer ?
#
loop_
_entity_poly.entity_id
_entity_poly.type
_entity_poly.pdbx_seq_one_letter_code
_entity_poly.pdbx_strand_id
1 'polypeptide(L)'
;ISLVFLVVFVGAVVVSADRRLPKFNFRPQPSRFRYDVQATAGGRNARNFQGGAEVRGEYDVYRGNNGAKVVVGGGVSQDVLRHEGKTYKGKPEANVGIGVEIPIGK
;
A
#
# COMPACT_ATOMS: atom_id res chain seq x y z
N ILE A 1 53.12 13.14 -12.64
CA ILE A 1 52.13 12.23 -12.01
C ILE A 1 52.36 10.85 -12.60
N SER A 2 52.86 9.90 -11.80
CA SER A 2 53.41 8.62 -12.25
C SER A 2 52.32 7.65 -12.72
N LEU A 3 52.62 6.84 -13.75
CA LEU A 3 51.77 5.78 -14.32
C LEU A 3 51.17 4.86 -13.23
N VAL A 4 51.92 4.62 -12.15
CA VAL A 4 51.50 3.81 -11.00
C VAL A 4 50.25 4.37 -10.33
N PHE A 5 50.15 5.70 -10.19
CA PHE A 5 48.96 6.34 -9.61
C PHE A 5 47.72 6.15 -10.48
N LEU A 6 47.89 6.17 -11.81
CA LEU A 6 46.79 5.96 -12.74
C LEU A 6 46.23 4.53 -12.65
N VAL A 7 47.11 3.53 -12.59
CA VAL A 7 46.72 2.11 -12.49
C VAL A 7 45.98 1.83 -11.17
N VAL A 8 46.48 2.36 -10.05
CA VAL A 8 45.84 2.20 -8.74
C VAL A 8 44.47 2.89 -8.72
N PHE A 9 44.36 4.08 -9.30
CA PHE A 9 43.10 4.82 -9.36
C PHE A 9 42.05 4.08 -10.20
N VAL A 10 42.45 3.57 -11.37
CA VAL A 10 41.55 2.77 -12.22
C VAL A 10 41.11 1.48 -11.53
N GLY A 11 42.04 0.76 -10.87
CA GLY A 11 41.71 -0.44 -10.10
C GLY A 11 40.70 -0.16 -8.97
N ALA A 12 40.90 0.94 -8.23
CA ALA A 12 39.99 1.34 -7.16
C ALA A 12 38.58 1.69 -7.68
N VAL A 13 38.48 2.35 -8.83
CA VAL A 13 37.19 2.70 -9.46
C VAL A 13 36.45 1.45 -9.93
N VAL A 14 37.14 0.52 -10.58
CA VAL A 14 36.52 -0.73 -11.09
C VAL A 14 36.02 -1.61 -9.93
N VAL A 15 36.83 -1.79 -8.88
CA VAL A 15 36.42 -2.59 -7.70
C VAL A 15 35.28 -1.94 -6.93
N SER A 16 35.21 -0.60 -6.91
CA SER A 16 34.12 0.13 -6.28
C SER A 16 32.81 0.02 -7.06
N ALA A 17 32.89 -0.10 -8.40
CA ALA A 17 31.73 -0.29 -9.26
C ALA A 17 31.16 -1.72 -9.16
N ASP A 18 32.03 -2.73 -9.09
CA ASP A 18 31.61 -4.14 -9.06
C ASP A 18 30.88 -4.54 -7.76
N ARG A 19 31.20 -3.86 -6.64
CA ARG A 19 30.55 -4.10 -5.34
C ARG A 19 29.12 -3.55 -5.23
N ARG A 20 28.61 -2.84 -6.25
CA ARG A 20 27.28 -2.19 -6.22
C ARG A 20 26.36 -2.70 -7.31
N LEU A 21 26.45 -3.97 -7.71
CA LEU A 21 25.43 -4.56 -8.57
C LEU A 21 24.07 -4.54 -7.84
N PRO A 22 23.09 -3.74 -8.29
CA PRO A 22 21.77 -3.78 -7.69
C PRO A 22 21.18 -5.16 -7.93
N LYS A 23 20.87 -5.89 -6.85
CA LYS A 23 20.13 -7.14 -6.95
C LYS A 23 18.71 -6.83 -7.44
N PHE A 24 18.54 -6.78 -8.76
CA PHE A 24 17.22 -6.73 -9.38
C PHE A 24 16.51 -8.06 -9.12
N ASN A 25 15.59 -8.04 -8.16
CA ASN A 25 14.75 -9.19 -7.88
C ASN A 25 13.57 -9.16 -8.85
N PHE A 26 13.65 -9.92 -9.96
CA PHE A 26 12.64 -9.98 -11.02
C PHE A 26 11.29 -10.61 -10.60
N ARG A 27 11.13 -10.92 -9.31
CA ARG A 27 9.91 -11.42 -8.68
C ARG A 27 9.73 -10.74 -7.32
N PRO A 28 9.30 -9.46 -7.27
CA PRO A 28 9.00 -8.82 -6.00
C PRO A 28 7.94 -9.65 -5.27
N GLN A 29 8.20 -9.97 -4.01
CA GLN A 29 7.15 -10.55 -3.18
C GLN A 29 5.99 -9.55 -3.13
N PRO A 30 4.73 -10.01 -3.26
CA PRO A 30 3.59 -9.11 -3.22
C PRO A 30 3.61 -8.33 -1.91
N SER A 31 3.37 -7.03 -2.02
CA SER A 31 3.38 -6.09 -0.90
C SER A 31 2.60 -6.66 0.28
N ARG A 32 3.18 -6.56 1.47
CA ARG A 32 2.51 -6.92 2.73
C ARG A 32 1.47 -5.89 3.13
N PHE A 33 1.62 -4.67 2.63
CA PHE A 33 0.68 -3.58 2.86
C PHE A 33 -0.22 -3.40 1.64
N ARG A 34 -1.52 -3.39 1.87
CA ARG A 34 -2.53 -3.04 0.88
C ARG A 34 -3.34 -1.89 1.44
N TYR A 35 -3.66 -0.93 0.60
CA TYR A 35 -4.58 0.12 0.98
C TYR A 35 -5.56 0.34 -0.17
N ASP A 36 -6.79 0.66 0.19
CA ASP A 36 -7.85 0.98 -0.74
C ASP A 36 -8.45 2.32 -0.31
N VAL A 37 -8.66 3.19 -1.29
CA VAL A 37 -9.28 4.50 -1.09
C VAL A 37 -10.45 4.56 -2.03
N GLN A 38 -11.65 4.51 -1.46
CA GLN A 38 -12.89 4.59 -2.21
C GLN A 38 -13.51 5.96 -1.97
N ALA A 39 -13.88 6.64 -3.04
CA ALA A 39 -14.67 7.86 -2.96
C ALA A 39 -15.92 7.65 -3.81
N THR A 40 -17.07 7.84 -3.19
CA THR A 40 -18.36 7.82 -3.87
C THR A 40 -18.90 9.23 -3.93
N ALA A 41 -19.42 9.63 -5.08
CA ALA A 41 -20.11 10.88 -5.26
C ALA A 41 -21.29 10.64 -6.20
N GLY A 42 -22.48 11.02 -5.78
CA GLY A 42 -23.70 10.87 -6.55
C GLY A 42 -24.66 12.01 -6.22
N GLY A 43 -25.42 12.51 -7.19
CA GLY A 43 -26.32 13.61 -6.91
C GLY A 43 -27.19 13.94 -8.09
N ARG A 44 -28.41 14.39 -7.81
CA ARG A 44 -29.37 14.78 -8.84
C ARG A 44 -29.27 16.28 -9.15
N ASN A 45 -28.86 17.09 -8.16
CA ASN A 45 -28.66 18.54 -8.28
C ASN A 45 -27.85 19.09 -7.07
N ALA A 46 -27.43 20.36 -7.13
CA ALA A 46 -26.65 21.00 -6.04
C ALA A 46 -27.36 21.04 -4.67
N ARG A 47 -28.68 20.81 -4.63
CA ARG A 47 -29.48 20.74 -3.40
C ARG A 47 -29.66 19.31 -2.88
N ASN A 48 -29.38 18.30 -3.71
CA ASN A 48 -29.51 16.87 -3.40
C ASN A 48 -28.29 16.11 -3.95
N PHE A 49 -27.29 15.92 -3.10
CA PHE A 49 -26.09 15.14 -3.40
C PHE A 49 -25.74 14.24 -2.23
N GLN A 50 -25.14 13.10 -2.51
CA GLN A 50 -24.51 12.21 -1.56
C GLN A 50 -23.06 12.02 -1.96
N GLY A 51 -22.18 11.92 -0.99
CA GLY A 51 -20.81 11.52 -1.24
C GLY A 51 -20.22 10.91 0.00
N GLY A 52 -19.37 9.92 -0.18
CA GLY A 52 -18.67 9.23 0.89
C GLY A 52 -17.21 9.07 0.53
N ALA A 53 -16.36 9.06 1.54
CA ALA A 53 -14.98 8.66 1.39
C ALA A 53 -14.70 7.53 2.37
N GLU A 54 -14.01 6.51 1.91
CA GLU A 54 -13.59 5.37 2.69
C GLU A 54 -12.11 5.11 2.42
N VAL A 55 -11.36 4.87 3.48
CA VAL A 55 -9.96 4.46 3.43
C VAL A 55 -9.84 3.16 4.21
N ARG A 56 -9.29 2.13 3.57
CA ARG A 56 -8.96 0.85 4.20
C ARG A 56 -7.48 0.60 4.07
N GLY A 57 -6.86 0.13 5.14
CA GLY A 57 -5.48 -0.33 5.17
C GLY A 57 -5.44 -1.74 5.73
N GLU A 58 -4.76 -2.63 5.03
CA GLU A 58 -4.53 -4.02 5.43
C GLU A 58 -3.03 -4.32 5.43
N TYR A 59 -2.61 -5.12 6.39
CA TYR A 59 -1.22 -5.50 6.60
C TYR A 59 -1.09 -6.99 6.89
N ASP A 60 -0.34 -7.70 6.07
CA ASP A 60 0.05 -9.08 6.28
C ASP A 60 1.11 -9.13 7.42
N VAL A 61 0.68 -9.36 8.65
CA VAL A 61 1.56 -9.51 9.83
C VAL A 61 2.43 -10.76 9.71
N TYR A 62 1.85 -11.83 9.17
CA TYR A 62 2.52 -13.11 9.00
C TYR A 62 2.24 -13.72 7.63
N ARG A 63 3.29 -14.30 7.02
CA ARG A 63 3.20 -15.08 5.78
C ARG A 63 4.02 -16.34 5.96
N GLY A 64 3.36 -17.49 6.09
CA GLY A 64 4.00 -18.79 6.18
C GLY A 64 4.43 -19.29 4.79
N ASN A 65 5.46 -20.14 4.76
CA ASN A 65 5.92 -20.79 3.52
C ASN A 65 4.87 -21.69 2.86
N ASN A 66 3.84 -22.08 3.63
CA ASN A 66 2.71 -22.89 3.17
C ASN A 66 1.59 -22.05 2.53
N GLY A 67 1.81 -20.74 2.33
CA GLY A 67 0.80 -19.82 1.78
C GLY A 67 -0.18 -19.26 2.82
N ALA A 68 -0.10 -19.71 4.07
CA ALA A 68 -0.90 -19.18 5.18
C ALA A 68 -0.54 -17.71 5.45
N LYS A 69 -1.56 -16.87 5.66
CA LYS A 69 -1.41 -15.43 5.89
C LYS A 69 -2.20 -15.03 7.12
N VAL A 70 -1.64 -14.16 7.96
CA VAL A 70 -2.40 -13.43 8.97
C VAL A 70 -2.41 -11.98 8.54
N VAL A 71 -3.60 -11.46 8.30
CA VAL A 71 -3.85 -10.09 7.85
C VAL A 71 -4.52 -9.35 9.00
N VAL A 72 -4.01 -8.18 9.32
CA VAL A 72 -4.70 -7.22 10.20
C VAL A 72 -5.01 -6.00 9.37
N GLY A 73 -6.20 -5.46 9.52
CA GLY A 73 -6.61 -4.30 8.75
C GLY A 73 -7.55 -3.43 9.53
N GLY A 74 -7.66 -2.20 9.08
CA GLY A 74 -8.65 -1.28 9.59
C GLY A 74 -9.01 -0.26 8.53
N GLY A 75 -10.19 0.31 8.67
CA GLY A 75 -10.68 1.34 7.79
C GLY A 75 -11.42 2.41 8.54
N VAL A 76 -11.59 3.53 7.85
CA VAL A 76 -12.46 4.62 8.26
C VAL A 76 -13.30 5.04 7.07
N SER A 77 -14.57 5.25 7.29
CA SER A 77 -15.49 5.79 6.29
C SER A 77 -16.22 7.00 6.84
N GLN A 78 -16.54 7.93 5.94
CA GLN A 78 -17.32 9.10 6.25
C GLN A 78 -18.25 9.44 5.09
N ASP A 79 -19.54 9.47 5.40
CA ASP A 79 -20.58 9.83 4.45
C ASP A 79 -21.13 11.24 4.70
N VAL A 80 -21.49 11.91 3.60
CA VAL A 80 -22.14 13.20 3.58
C VAL A 80 -23.32 13.13 2.62
N LEU A 81 -24.51 13.42 3.13
CA LEU A 81 -25.75 13.47 2.36
C LEU A 81 -26.35 14.87 2.48
N ARG A 82 -26.59 15.54 1.37
CA ARG A 82 -27.41 16.75 1.31
C ARG A 82 -28.75 16.40 0.70
N HIS A 83 -29.82 16.71 1.42
CA HIS A 83 -31.20 16.50 0.98
C HIS A 83 -32.01 17.77 1.21
N GLU A 84 -32.69 18.25 0.18
CA GLU A 84 -33.50 19.48 0.20
C GLU A 84 -32.74 20.71 0.75
N GLY A 85 -31.44 20.79 0.46
CA GLY A 85 -30.59 21.89 0.95
C GLY A 85 -30.11 21.76 2.40
N LYS A 86 -30.54 20.73 3.14
CA LYS A 86 -30.00 20.40 4.47
C LYS A 86 -28.86 19.38 4.31
N THR A 87 -27.71 19.67 4.92
CA THR A 87 -26.58 18.74 4.93
C THR A 87 -26.64 17.86 6.18
N TYR A 88 -26.67 16.56 5.96
CA TYR A 88 -26.54 15.50 6.93
C TYR A 88 -25.14 14.90 6.80
N LYS A 89 -24.44 14.82 7.93
CA LYS A 89 -23.18 14.08 8.00
C LYS A 89 -23.50 12.71 8.57
N GLY A 90 -23.18 11.66 7.82
CA GLY A 90 -23.19 10.30 8.33
C GLY A 90 -22.25 10.18 9.52
N LYS A 91 -22.51 9.20 10.37
CA LYS A 91 -21.58 8.91 11.46
C LYS A 91 -20.27 8.41 10.84
N PRO A 92 -19.11 8.86 11.32
CA PRO A 92 -17.86 8.25 10.91
C PRO A 92 -17.87 6.79 11.38
N GLU A 93 -17.64 5.85 10.48
CA GLU A 93 -17.50 4.45 10.83
C GLU A 93 -16.02 4.11 10.82
N ALA A 94 -15.59 3.36 11.83
CA ALA A 94 -14.23 2.86 11.92
C ALA A 94 -14.31 1.36 12.15
N ASN A 95 -13.58 0.61 11.33
CA ASN A 95 -13.53 -0.83 11.40
C ASN A 95 -12.09 -1.29 11.64
N VAL A 96 -11.93 -2.31 12.46
CA VAL A 96 -10.67 -3.05 12.64
C VAL A 96 -10.98 -4.53 12.55
N GLY A 97 -10.13 -5.28 11.87
CA GLY A 97 -10.34 -6.68 11.57
C GLY A 97 -9.04 -7.46 11.55
N ILE A 98 -9.13 -8.73 11.92
CA ILE A 98 -8.04 -9.70 11.82
C ILE A 98 -8.56 -10.86 11.00
N GLY A 99 -7.88 -11.17 9.91
CA GLY A 99 -8.17 -12.28 9.02
C GLY A 99 -7.03 -13.29 9.05
N VAL A 100 -7.37 -14.58 9.06
CA VAL A 100 -6.41 -15.65 8.83
C VAL A 100 -6.80 -16.32 7.52
N GLU A 101 -5.92 -16.24 6.53
CA GLU A 101 -6.08 -16.92 5.26
C GLU A 101 -5.28 -18.22 5.30
N ILE A 102 -5.97 -19.34 5.36
CA ILE A 102 -5.38 -20.67 5.30
C ILE A 102 -5.68 -21.22 3.91
N PRO A 103 -4.68 -21.42 3.03
CA PRO A 103 -4.92 -22.08 1.76
C PRO A 103 -5.35 -23.53 2.04
N ILE A 104 -6.62 -23.84 1.76
CA ILE A 104 -7.13 -25.21 1.81
C ILE A 104 -6.82 -25.85 0.46
N GLY A 105 -5.77 -26.69 0.44
CA GLY A 105 -5.48 -27.58 -0.69
C GLY A 105 -4.08 -27.42 -1.30
N LYS A 106 -3.36 -28.52 -1.33
CA LYS A 106 -2.61 -28.95 -2.51
C LYS A 106 -3.54 -29.81 -3.34
#